data_AF-A0A2J5I4J8-F1
#
_entry.id   AF-A0A2J5I4J8-F1
#
_cell.length_a   1.000
_cell.length_b   1.000
_cell.length_c   1.000
_cell.angle_alpha   90.00
_cell.angle_beta   90.00
_cell.angle_gamma   90.00
#
_symmetry.space_group_name_H-M   'P 1'
#
loop_
_entity.id
_entity.type
_entity.pdbx_description
1 polymer ?
#
loop_
_entity_poly.entity_id
_entity_poly.type
_entity_poly.pdbx_seq_one_letter_code
_entity_poly.pdbx_strand_id
1 'polypeptide(L)'
;MASRGLPRALRVARVAAPRSVITAALPRPALAKVAANALPRVSAAPVVPIRGVKTMTFADSKEVVYERADWPREKLQEYFKNDTLALIGYGSQGHGQGLNLRDQGLNVIVGVRKDGASWKEAIQDGWVPGRNLFDVTEAVQKGTIIMNLLSDAAQSETWPTLKPLITKGKTLYFSHGFSPVFKDLTKVEVPTDVDVILVAPKGSGRTVRSLFREGRGINSSIAVYQDVTGQAKERAIAMGVAVGSGYLYETTFEKEVYSDLYGERGCLMGGIHGMFLAQYEVLRERGHSPSEAFNETVEEATQSLYPLIGANGMDWMYAACSTTARRGAIDWSSRFRENLKPLFNELYDSVRDGTETQRSLDYNSQKDYREKYEKEMQDIRDLEIWRAGKAVRSLRPENQK
;
A
#
# COMPACT_ATOMS: atom_id res chain seq x y z
N MET A 1 71.65 27.92 -3.46
CA MET A 1 72.66 27.37 -2.53
C MET A 1 71.93 26.39 -1.61
N ALA A 2 71.95 25.10 -1.94
CA ALA A 2 72.83 24.08 -1.35
C ALA A 2 72.34 23.64 0.05
N SER A 3 71.59 22.53 0.18
CA SER A 3 72.05 21.13 0.36
C SER A 3 72.59 20.88 1.79
N ARG A 4 72.12 19.96 2.63
CA ARG A 4 72.18 18.47 2.66
C ARG A 4 71.69 18.08 4.09
N GLY A 5 71.18 16.90 4.44
CA GLY A 5 71.04 15.63 3.75
C GLY A 5 70.37 14.57 4.65
N LEU A 6 69.77 13.58 4.00
CA LEU A 6 69.52 12.19 4.46
C LEU A 6 70.70 11.33 3.92
N PRO A 7 71.04 10.12 4.44
CA PRO A 7 70.17 8.91 4.40
C PRO A 7 70.42 7.94 5.60
N ARG A 8 69.88 6.71 5.81
CA ARG A 8 69.59 5.49 5.02
C ARG A 8 68.77 4.55 5.95
N ALA A 9 67.64 3.98 5.54
CA ALA A 9 67.45 2.62 4.99
C ALA A 9 67.89 1.43 5.87
N LEU A 10 66.93 0.54 6.22
CA LEU A 10 67.15 -0.90 6.37
C LEU A 10 65.95 -1.67 5.81
N ARG A 11 66.22 -2.41 4.74
CA ARG A 11 65.36 -3.34 4.02
C ARG A 11 65.82 -4.75 4.44
N VAL A 12 64.90 -5.64 4.80
CA VAL A 12 65.16 -7.09 4.75
C VAL A 12 64.01 -7.74 4.02
N ALA A 13 64.33 -8.30 2.85
CA ALA A 13 63.51 -9.23 2.12
C ALA A 13 63.85 -10.66 2.56
N ARG A 14 62.87 -11.56 2.62
CA ARG A 14 63.10 -13.00 2.45
C ARG A 14 62.03 -13.61 1.56
N VAL A 15 62.54 -14.43 0.65
CA VAL A 15 61.90 -15.09 -0.50
C VAL A 15 61.18 -16.37 -0.06
N ALA A 16 60.18 -16.75 -0.87
CA ALA A 16 59.24 -17.85 -0.74
C ALA A 16 59.83 -19.27 -0.87
N ALA A 17 59.06 -20.27 -0.38
CA ALA A 17 58.97 -21.62 -0.94
C ALA A 17 57.60 -22.25 -0.60
N PRO A 18 56.97 -23.05 -1.49
CA PRO A 18 55.64 -23.61 -1.29
C PRO A 18 55.73 -24.96 -0.56
N ARG A 19 54.77 -25.24 0.34
CA ARG A 19 54.57 -26.60 0.88
C ARG A 19 53.22 -27.14 0.40
N SER A 20 53.32 -28.14 -0.46
CA SER A 20 52.29 -29.08 -0.88
C SER A 20 51.68 -29.81 0.32
N VAL A 21 50.36 -29.76 0.47
CA VAL A 21 49.61 -30.63 1.38
C VAL A 21 49.10 -31.82 0.56
N ILE A 22 49.72 -32.98 0.78
CA ILE A 22 49.30 -34.27 0.24
C ILE A 22 48.14 -34.79 1.10
N THR A 23 47.06 -35.15 0.42
CA THR A 23 45.91 -35.89 0.92
C THR A 23 46.31 -37.30 1.36
N ALA A 24 46.07 -37.65 2.62
CA ALA A 24 46.14 -39.02 3.11
C ALA A 24 44.72 -39.49 3.47
N ALA A 25 44.14 -40.33 2.61
CA ALA A 25 42.90 -41.03 2.87
C ALA A 25 43.18 -42.27 3.75
N LEU A 26 42.46 -42.41 4.85
CA LEU A 26 42.45 -43.63 5.69
C LEU A 26 41.37 -44.60 5.17
N PRO A 27 41.62 -45.92 5.15
CA PRO A 27 40.65 -46.90 4.66
C PRO A 27 39.59 -47.19 5.72
N ARG A 28 38.30 -47.17 5.33
CA ARG A 28 37.19 -47.70 6.14
C ARG A 28 36.89 -49.14 5.70
N PRO A 29 36.54 -50.05 6.63
CA PRO A 29 36.27 -51.45 6.31
C PRO A 29 34.91 -51.59 5.60
N ALA A 30 34.86 -52.50 4.64
CA ALA A 30 33.65 -52.86 3.91
C ALA A 30 32.70 -53.67 4.82
N LEU A 31 31.51 -53.13 5.09
CA LEU A 31 30.39 -53.88 5.65
C LEU A 31 29.51 -54.40 4.51
N ALA A 32 29.31 -55.72 4.51
CA ALA A 32 28.51 -56.46 3.55
C ALA A 32 27.05 -55.98 3.51
N LYS A 33 26.51 -55.78 2.30
CA LYS A 33 25.10 -55.48 2.07
C LYS A 33 24.27 -56.76 2.20
N VAL A 34 23.43 -56.83 3.23
CA VAL A 34 22.29 -57.75 3.27
C VAL A 34 21.11 -57.04 2.62
N ALA A 35 20.61 -57.59 1.52
CA ALA A 35 19.43 -57.09 0.82
C ALA A 35 18.16 -57.50 1.59
N ALA A 36 17.47 -56.53 2.18
CA ALA A 36 16.10 -56.70 2.67
C ALA A 36 15.14 -56.19 1.60
N ASN A 37 14.25 -57.06 1.11
CA ASN A 37 13.19 -56.74 0.18
C ASN A 37 12.26 -55.67 0.77
N ALA A 38 12.26 -54.46 0.17
CA ALA A 38 11.34 -53.39 0.50
C ALA A 38 10.07 -53.50 -0.34
N LEU A 39 8.92 -53.67 0.31
CA LEU A 39 7.59 -53.51 -0.28
C LEU A 39 7.39 -52.07 -0.77
N PRO A 40 6.60 -51.83 -1.84
CA PRO A 40 6.43 -50.50 -2.39
C PRO A 40 5.70 -49.59 -1.39
N ARG A 41 6.37 -48.53 -0.95
CA ARG A 41 5.73 -47.42 -0.23
C ARG A 41 4.86 -46.64 -1.20
N VAL A 42 3.56 -46.66 -0.98
CA VAL A 42 2.63 -45.70 -1.59
C VAL A 42 3.04 -44.31 -1.10
N SER A 43 3.54 -43.49 -2.02
CA SER A 43 3.85 -42.08 -1.77
C SER A 43 2.52 -41.35 -1.54
N ALA A 44 2.16 -41.12 -0.28
CA ALA A 44 1.13 -40.14 0.04
C ALA A 44 1.61 -38.77 -0.47
N ALA A 45 0.83 -38.15 -1.35
CA ALA A 45 1.06 -36.77 -1.76
C ALA A 45 1.16 -35.90 -0.50
N PRO A 46 2.06 -34.90 -0.46
CA PRO A 46 2.12 -34.00 0.68
C PRO A 46 0.78 -33.29 0.81
N VAL A 47 0.06 -33.60 1.88
CA VAL A 47 -1.11 -32.82 2.31
C VAL A 47 -0.57 -31.45 2.70
N VAL A 48 -0.68 -30.48 1.79
CA VAL A 48 -0.48 -29.07 2.15
C VAL A 48 -1.59 -28.75 3.14
N PRO A 49 -1.28 -28.44 4.41
CA PRO A 49 -2.34 -28.06 5.34
C PRO A 49 -2.96 -26.78 4.79
N ILE A 50 -4.25 -26.84 4.45
CA ILE A 50 -5.07 -25.66 4.24
C ILE A 50 -5.04 -24.97 5.60
N ARG A 51 -4.19 -23.95 5.76
CA ARG A 51 -4.21 -23.14 6.97
C ARG A 51 -5.56 -22.44 6.95
N GLY A 52 -6.35 -22.68 7.99
CA GLY A 52 -7.64 -22.02 8.15
C GLY A 52 -7.45 -20.58 8.63
N VAL A 53 -8.56 -19.84 8.62
CA VAL A 53 -8.73 -18.53 9.26
C VAL A 53 -7.98 -18.46 10.59
N LYS A 54 -7.15 -17.43 10.77
CA LYS A 54 -6.33 -17.28 11.98
C LYS A 54 -6.92 -16.25 12.92
N THR A 55 -6.99 -16.59 14.20
CA THR A 55 -7.16 -15.61 15.27
C THR A 55 -5.78 -15.20 15.77
N MET A 56 -5.46 -13.91 15.67
CA MET A 56 -4.24 -13.33 16.20
C MET A 56 -4.55 -12.47 17.43
N THR A 57 -3.58 -12.39 18.34
CA THR A 57 -3.66 -11.52 19.51
C THR A 57 -2.94 -10.21 19.18
N PHE A 58 -3.69 -9.11 19.12
CA PHE A 58 -3.20 -7.74 18.97
C PHE A 58 -3.26 -7.05 20.34
N ALA A 59 -2.10 -6.96 21.01
CA ALA A 59 -2.00 -6.58 22.42
C ALA A 59 -2.93 -7.44 23.29
N ASP A 60 -4.02 -6.87 23.81
CA ASP A 60 -4.98 -7.58 24.67
C ASP A 60 -6.24 -8.04 23.90
N SER A 61 -6.33 -7.77 22.59
CA SER A 61 -7.48 -8.07 21.75
C SER A 61 -7.24 -9.28 20.86
N LYS A 62 -8.27 -10.12 20.69
CA LYS A 62 -8.24 -11.24 19.73
C LYS A 62 -8.99 -10.83 18.46
N GLU A 63 -8.32 -10.86 17.33
CA GLU A 63 -8.90 -10.49 16.04
C GLU A 63 -8.69 -11.59 15.02
N VAL A 64 -9.66 -11.72 14.12
CA VAL A 64 -9.57 -12.64 13.00
C VAL A 64 -8.85 -11.95 11.85
N VAL A 65 -7.84 -12.61 11.29
CA VAL A 65 -7.14 -12.19 10.08
C VAL A 65 -7.21 -13.27 9.02
N TYR A 66 -7.21 -12.83 7.76
CA TYR A 66 -7.22 -13.71 6.61
C TYR A 66 -5.92 -13.56 5.84
N GLU A 67 -5.29 -14.69 5.51
CA GLU A 67 -4.02 -14.70 4.83
C GLU A 67 -4.19 -15.05 3.35
N ARG A 68 -3.31 -14.49 2.51
CA ARG A 68 -3.23 -14.84 1.08
C ARG A 68 -3.04 -16.35 0.83
N ALA A 69 -2.45 -17.07 1.79
CA ALA A 69 -2.23 -18.51 1.67
C ALA A 69 -3.54 -19.32 1.63
N ASP A 70 -4.64 -18.77 2.15
CA ASP A 70 -5.95 -19.43 2.21
C ASP A 70 -6.69 -19.36 0.85
N TRP A 71 -6.17 -18.51 -0.05
CA TRP A 71 -6.69 -18.22 -1.39
C TRP A 71 -5.56 -18.26 -2.42
N PRO A 72 -4.97 -19.44 -2.69
CA PRO A 72 -4.00 -19.57 -3.78
C PRO A 72 -4.64 -19.19 -5.12
N ARG A 73 -3.79 -18.83 -6.09
CA ARG A 73 -4.22 -18.32 -7.39
C ARG A 73 -5.25 -19.22 -8.08
N GLU A 74 -5.03 -20.52 -8.06
CA GLU A 74 -5.90 -21.51 -8.71
C GLU A 74 -7.29 -21.54 -8.06
N LYS A 75 -7.36 -21.38 -6.73
CA LYS A 75 -8.63 -21.28 -6.00
C LYS A 75 -9.36 -19.98 -6.34
N LEU A 76 -8.65 -18.86 -6.48
CA LEU A 76 -9.25 -17.59 -6.92
C LEU A 76 -9.81 -17.68 -8.33
N GLN A 77 -9.06 -18.29 -9.26
CA GLN A 77 -9.50 -18.50 -10.64
C GLN A 77 -10.75 -19.37 -10.70
N GLU A 78 -10.80 -20.46 -9.95
CA GLU A 78 -11.96 -21.33 -9.87
C GLU A 78 -13.17 -20.63 -9.24
N TYR A 79 -12.94 -19.88 -8.15
CA TYR A 79 -14.01 -19.15 -7.45
C TYR A 79 -14.66 -18.08 -8.34
N PHE A 80 -13.84 -17.31 -9.07
CA PHE A 80 -14.31 -16.22 -9.95
C PHE A 80 -14.46 -16.64 -11.43
N LYS A 81 -14.48 -17.94 -11.75
CA LYS A 81 -14.50 -18.41 -13.15
C LYS A 81 -15.71 -17.94 -13.96
N ASN A 82 -16.82 -17.70 -13.28
CA ASN A 82 -18.08 -17.24 -13.88
C ASN A 82 -18.29 -15.73 -13.68
N ASP A 83 -17.36 -15.05 -13.02
CA ASP A 83 -17.47 -13.63 -12.75
C ASP A 83 -16.81 -12.78 -13.84
N THR A 84 -17.37 -11.60 -14.05
CA THR A 84 -16.73 -10.52 -14.80
C THR A 84 -16.52 -9.36 -13.85
N LEU A 85 -15.26 -9.08 -13.52
CA LEU A 85 -14.84 -7.99 -12.64
C LEU A 85 -14.83 -6.69 -13.45
N ALA A 86 -15.86 -5.86 -13.30
CA ALA A 86 -15.96 -4.57 -13.98
C ALA A 86 -15.32 -3.49 -13.13
N LEU A 87 -14.10 -3.11 -13.49
CA LEU A 87 -13.33 -2.05 -12.87
C LEU A 87 -13.78 -0.69 -13.40
N ILE A 88 -14.55 0.05 -12.60
CA ILE A 88 -15.12 1.35 -13.00
C ILE A 88 -14.22 2.47 -12.50
N GLY A 89 -13.49 3.09 -13.42
CA GLY A 89 -12.45 4.06 -13.12
C GLY A 89 -11.04 3.44 -13.21
N TYR A 90 -10.10 4.22 -13.77
CA TYR A 90 -8.70 3.82 -13.95
C TYR A 90 -7.76 4.90 -13.41
N GLY A 91 -8.10 5.45 -12.24
CA GLY A 91 -7.21 6.29 -11.44
C GLY A 91 -6.22 5.46 -10.63
N SER A 92 -5.74 5.99 -9.49
CA SER A 92 -4.74 5.31 -8.64
C SER A 92 -5.11 3.86 -8.30
N GLN A 93 -6.23 3.64 -7.58
CA GLN A 93 -6.68 2.30 -7.18
C GLN A 93 -7.10 1.43 -8.37
N GLY A 94 -7.80 2.00 -9.35
CA GLY A 94 -8.21 1.28 -10.57
C GLY A 94 -7.01 0.69 -11.31
N HIS A 95 -5.98 1.50 -11.55
CA HIS A 95 -4.73 1.03 -12.16
C HIS A 95 -4.07 -0.08 -11.34
N GLY A 96 -3.92 0.12 -10.02
CA GLY A 96 -3.25 -0.85 -9.15
C GLY A 96 -3.96 -2.19 -9.06
N GLN A 97 -5.26 -2.17 -8.74
CA GLN A 97 -6.06 -3.38 -8.58
C GLN A 97 -6.33 -4.06 -9.92
N GLY A 98 -6.67 -3.30 -10.96
CA GLY A 98 -6.96 -3.84 -12.29
C GLY A 98 -5.81 -4.66 -12.86
N LEU A 99 -4.57 -4.14 -12.77
CA LEU A 99 -3.39 -4.85 -13.26
C LEU A 99 -3.06 -6.08 -12.41
N ASN A 100 -3.26 -6.02 -11.09
CA ASN A 100 -3.05 -7.17 -10.22
C ASN A 100 -4.05 -8.29 -10.54
N LEU A 101 -5.34 -7.96 -10.63
CA LEU A 101 -6.40 -8.92 -10.97
C LEU A 101 -6.16 -9.57 -12.35
N ARG A 102 -5.74 -8.77 -13.34
CA ARG A 102 -5.37 -9.28 -14.67
C ARG A 102 -4.18 -10.23 -14.61
N ASP A 103 -3.13 -9.89 -13.89
CA ASP A 103 -1.94 -10.74 -13.76
C ASP A 103 -2.23 -12.04 -13.00
N GLN A 104 -3.25 -12.04 -12.12
CA GLN A 104 -3.80 -13.26 -11.51
C GLN A 104 -4.62 -14.12 -12.49
N GLY A 105 -4.93 -13.63 -13.69
CA GLY A 105 -5.67 -14.36 -14.73
C GLY A 105 -7.18 -14.34 -14.51
N LEU A 106 -7.69 -13.36 -13.76
CA LEU A 106 -9.12 -13.18 -13.57
C LEU A 106 -9.74 -12.43 -14.76
N ASN A 107 -11.03 -12.65 -15.00
CA ASN A 107 -11.77 -11.98 -16.06
C ASN A 107 -12.13 -10.54 -15.65
N VAL A 108 -11.25 -9.61 -16.03
CA VAL A 108 -11.36 -8.18 -15.69
C VAL A 108 -11.63 -7.36 -16.94
N ILE A 109 -12.58 -6.43 -16.84
CA ILE A 109 -12.85 -5.42 -17.85
C ILE A 109 -12.76 -4.03 -17.21
N VAL A 110 -12.34 -3.03 -17.96
CA VAL A 110 -12.21 -1.65 -17.49
C VAL A 110 -13.30 -0.78 -18.11
N GLY A 111 -14.02 -0.06 -17.27
CA GLY A 111 -14.99 0.96 -17.66
C GLY A 111 -14.46 2.36 -17.37
N VAL A 112 -14.16 3.13 -18.41
CA VAL A 112 -13.72 4.54 -18.27
C VAL A 112 -14.32 5.41 -19.36
N ARG A 113 -14.39 6.72 -19.12
CA ARG A 113 -14.89 7.68 -20.11
C ARG A 113 -14.07 7.57 -21.40
N LYS A 114 -14.75 7.27 -22.51
CA LYS A 114 -14.14 7.11 -23.83
C LYS A 114 -13.30 8.31 -24.22
N ASP A 115 -12.12 8.05 -24.80
CA ASP A 115 -11.15 9.02 -25.30
C ASP A 115 -10.53 9.98 -24.25
N GLY A 116 -10.85 9.81 -22.97
CA GLY A 116 -10.27 10.55 -21.84
C GLY A 116 -8.83 10.16 -21.51
N ALA A 117 -8.22 10.85 -20.54
CA ALA A 117 -6.85 10.56 -20.09
C ALA A 117 -6.70 9.11 -19.60
N SER A 118 -7.55 8.67 -18.69
CA SER A 118 -7.54 7.30 -18.15
C SER A 118 -7.83 6.22 -19.21
N TRP A 119 -8.56 6.56 -20.29
CA TRP A 119 -8.76 5.65 -21.42
C TRP A 119 -7.45 5.41 -22.18
N LYS A 120 -6.70 6.49 -22.44
CA LYS A 120 -5.39 6.42 -23.11
C LYS A 120 -4.37 5.69 -22.25
N GLU A 121 -4.35 5.95 -20.95
CA GLU A 121 -3.52 5.22 -19.98
C GLU A 121 -3.87 3.73 -19.96
N ALA A 122 -5.16 3.37 -19.94
CA ALA A 122 -5.58 1.98 -20.01
C ALA A 122 -5.08 1.29 -21.30
N ILE A 123 -5.13 1.96 -22.45
CA ILE A 123 -4.57 1.41 -23.70
C ILE A 123 -3.07 1.18 -23.57
N GLN A 124 -2.32 2.13 -22.99
CA GLN A 124 -0.87 2.01 -22.80
C GLN A 124 -0.51 0.81 -21.91
N ASP A 125 -1.34 0.52 -20.90
CA ASP A 125 -1.17 -0.65 -20.04
C ASP A 125 -1.65 -1.97 -20.65
N GLY A 126 -2.17 -1.95 -21.89
CA GLY A 126 -2.56 -3.14 -22.65
C GLY A 126 -4.03 -3.54 -22.53
N TRP A 127 -4.90 -2.65 -22.05
CA TRP A 127 -6.35 -2.83 -22.15
C TRP A 127 -6.83 -2.50 -23.58
N VAL A 128 -7.68 -3.34 -24.14
CA VAL A 128 -8.04 -3.33 -25.57
C VAL A 128 -9.51 -2.91 -25.73
N PRO A 129 -9.78 -1.77 -26.42
CA PRO A 129 -11.13 -1.31 -26.72
C PRO A 129 -12.01 -2.40 -27.35
N GLY A 130 -13.23 -2.55 -26.84
CA GLY A 130 -14.22 -3.52 -27.35
C GLY A 130 -13.97 -4.97 -26.93
N ARG A 131 -12.85 -5.27 -26.25
CA ARG A 131 -12.55 -6.59 -25.70
C ARG A 131 -12.58 -6.59 -24.17
N ASN A 132 -11.80 -5.73 -23.55
CA ASN A 132 -11.71 -5.59 -22.09
C ASN A 132 -11.54 -4.13 -21.62
N LEU A 133 -11.82 -3.18 -22.52
CA LEU A 133 -11.93 -1.75 -22.24
C LEU A 133 -13.20 -1.22 -22.92
N PHE A 134 -14.08 -0.62 -22.12
CA PHE A 134 -15.42 -0.19 -22.53
C PHE A 134 -15.76 1.17 -21.93
N ASP A 135 -16.81 1.80 -22.46
CA ASP A 135 -17.46 2.89 -21.73
C ASP A 135 -17.97 2.39 -20.37
N VAL A 136 -18.04 3.30 -19.39
CA VAL A 136 -18.47 2.99 -18.02
C VAL A 136 -19.80 2.22 -18.00
N THR A 137 -20.81 2.69 -18.74
CA THR A 137 -22.16 2.10 -18.76
C THR A 137 -22.13 0.66 -19.26
N GLU A 138 -21.39 0.45 -20.35
CA GLU A 138 -21.24 -0.87 -20.98
C GLU A 138 -20.48 -1.85 -20.07
N ALA A 139 -19.43 -1.38 -19.37
CA ALA A 139 -18.70 -2.20 -18.41
C ALA A 139 -19.60 -2.65 -17.24
N VAL A 140 -20.41 -1.74 -16.69
CA VAL A 140 -21.34 -2.07 -15.59
C VAL A 140 -22.39 -3.10 -16.03
N GLN A 141 -22.89 -3.00 -17.26
CA GLN A 141 -23.83 -3.98 -17.80
C GLN A 141 -23.21 -5.38 -17.90
N LYS A 142 -21.97 -5.48 -18.39
CA LYS A 142 -21.24 -6.76 -18.56
C LYS A 142 -20.74 -7.36 -17.24
N GLY A 143 -20.43 -6.54 -16.25
CA GLY A 143 -19.84 -7.01 -14.98
C GLY A 143 -20.81 -7.79 -14.09
N THR A 144 -20.32 -8.79 -13.37
CA THR A 144 -21.04 -9.43 -12.26
C THR A 144 -20.62 -8.83 -10.92
N ILE A 145 -19.36 -8.39 -10.82
CA ILE A 145 -18.81 -7.65 -9.68
C ILE A 145 -18.45 -6.25 -10.18
N ILE A 146 -19.18 -5.25 -9.72
CA ILE A 146 -19.01 -3.85 -10.13
C ILE A 146 -18.09 -3.18 -9.13
N MET A 147 -16.84 -2.96 -9.52
CA MET A 147 -15.83 -2.31 -8.68
C MET A 147 -15.85 -0.81 -8.91
N ASN A 148 -16.59 -0.07 -8.08
CA ASN A 148 -16.70 1.38 -8.20
C ASN A 148 -15.47 2.06 -7.59
N LEU A 149 -14.50 2.40 -8.46
CA LEU A 149 -13.21 2.99 -8.11
C LEU A 149 -13.03 4.40 -8.70
N LEU A 150 -14.14 5.05 -9.02
CA LEU A 150 -14.17 6.47 -9.36
C LEU A 150 -13.83 7.30 -8.12
N SER A 151 -13.40 8.56 -8.32
CA SER A 151 -13.32 9.52 -7.22
C SER A 151 -14.69 9.72 -6.59
N ASP A 152 -14.75 10.09 -5.32
CA ASP A 152 -16.01 10.20 -4.59
C ASP A 152 -17.01 11.16 -5.27
N ALA A 153 -16.52 12.30 -5.76
CA ALA A 153 -17.34 13.25 -6.52
C ALA A 153 -17.88 12.64 -7.83
N ALA A 154 -17.07 11.85 -8.54
CA ALA A 154 -17.49 11.18 -9.76
C ALA A 154 -18.46 10.03 -9.47
N GLN A 155 -18.35 9.36 -8.32
CA GLN A 155 -19.35 8.39 -7.88
C GLN A 155 -20.70 9.07 -7.71
N SER A 156 -20.76 10.21 -7.00
CA SER A 156 -21.98 11.02 -6.84
C SER A 156 -22.58 11.46 -8.18
N GLU A 157 -21.77 12.03 -9.06
CA GLU A 157 -22.22 12.55 -10.36
C GLU A 157 -22.79 11.45 -11.26
N THR A 158 -22.14 10.28 -11.30
CA THR A 158 -22.51 9.19 -12.21
C THR A 158 -23.59 8.27 -11.65
N TRP A 159 -23.83 8.30 -10.34
CA TRP A 159 -24.71 7.36 -9.64
C TRP A 159 -26.11 7.22 -10.26
N PRO A 160 -26.83 8.29 -10.66
CA PRO A 160 -28.16 8.15 -11.26
C PRO A 160 -28.16 7.31 -12.54
N THR A 161 -27.05 7.29 -13.28
CA THR A 161 -26.89 6.51 -14.51
C THR A 161 -26.46 5.07 -14.20
N LEU A 162 -25.61 4.87 -13.20
CA LEU A 162 -25.06 3.54 -12.88
C LEU A 162 -26.02 2.70 -12.03
N LYS A 163 -26.73 3.30 -11.07
CA LYS A 163 -27.63 2.59 -10.14
C LYS A 163 -28.62 1.65 -10.84
N PRO A 164 -29.33 2.06 -11.93
CA PRO A 164 -30.28 1.18 -12.60
C PRO A 164 -29.66 -0.07 -13.26
N LEU A 165 -28.34 -0.05 -13.49
CA LEU A 165 -27.60 -1.15 -14.14
C LEU A 165 -27.04 -2.15 -13.12
N ILE A 166 -27.03 -1.79 -11.84
CA ILE A 166 -26.59 -2.64 -10.73
C ILE A 166 -27.80 -3.45 -10.24
N THR A 167 -28.13 -4.48 -11.02
CA THR A 167 -29.32 -5.33 -10.80
C THR A 167 -29.03 -6.52 -9.89
N LYS A 168 -30.10 -7.15 -9.36
CA LYS A 168 -30.06 -8.42 -8.62
C LYS A 168 -29.07 -9.44 -9.19
N GLY A 169 -28.32 -10.07 -8.28
CA GLY A 169 -27.31 -11.08 -8.61
C GLY A 169 -25.91 -10.50 -8.87
N LYS A 170 -25.79 -9.18 -9.05
CA LYS A 170 -24.48 -8.51 -9.05
C LYS A 170 -23.98 -8.29 -7.61
N THR A 171 -22.68 -8.05 -7.49
CA THR A 171 -22.05 -7.51 -6.28
C THR A 171 -21.52 -6.11 -6.57
N LEU A 172 -21.79 -5.16 -5.68
CA LEU A 172 -21.19 -3.84 -5.69
C LEU A 172 -19.99 -3.81 -4.75
N TYR A 173 -18.84 -3.42 -5.29
CA TYR A 173 -17.56 -3.36 -4.60
C TYR A 173 -17.09 -1.91 -4.48
N PHE A 174 -16.61 -1.55 -3.30
CA PHE A 174 -15.93 -0.29 -3.03
C PHE A 174 -14.53 -0.53 -2.46
N SER A 175 -13.63 0.43 -2.66
CA SER A 175 -12.34 0.48 -1.94
C SER A 175 -12.25 1.55 -0.87
N HIS A 176 -13.38 2.23 -0.61
CA HIS A 176 -13.50 3.22 0.44
C HIS A 176 -14.98 3.37 0.83
N GLY A 177 -15.25 3.55 2.13
CA GLY A 177 -16.61 3.64 2.67
C GLY A 177 -17.31 4.98 2.42
N PHE A 178 -16.63 5.98 1.83
CA PHE A 178 -17.10 7.36 1.67
C PHE A 178 -18.53 7.46 1.13
N SER A 179 -18.77 6.95 -0.07
CA SER A 179 -20.05 7.16 -0.74
C SER A 179 -21.24 6.52 0.00
N PRO A 180 -21.19 5.23 0.40
CA PRO A 180 -22.33 4.61 1.10
C PRO A 180 -22.56 5.16 2.51
N VAL A 181 -21.50 5.52 3.25
CA VAL A 181 -21.63 6.05 4.62
C VAL A 181 -22.22 7.46 4.60
N PHE A 182 -21.73 8.32 3.70
CA PHE A 182 -22.20 9.70 3.57
C PHE A 182 -23.25 9.86 2.46
N LYS A 183 -24.10 8.84 2.23
CA LYS A 183 -25.12 8.83 1.16
C LYS A 183 -26.05 10.05 1.18
N ASP A 184 -26.30 10.64 2.33
CA ASP A 184 -27.13 11.85 2.44
C ASP A 184 -26.46 13.06 1.79
N LEU A 185 -25.11 13.09 1.73
CA LEU A 185 -24.33 14.11 1.03
C LEU A 185 -24.02 13.67 -0.41
N THR A 186 -23.54 12.44 -0.60
CA THR A 186 -23.07 11.94 -1.90
C THR A 186 -24.19 11.53 -2.85
N LYS A 187 -25.41 11.30 -2.33
CA LYS A 187 -26.56 10.76 -3.06
C LYS A 187 -26.34 9.35 -3.63
N VAL A 188 -25.32 8.64 -3.14
CA VAL A 188 -24.99 7.26 -3.52
C VAL A 188 -25.77 6.28 -2.64
N GLU A 189 -27.05 6.11 -2.94
CA GLU A 189 -27.89 5.10 -2.32
C GLU A 189 -27.77 3.76 -3.05
N VAL A 190 -27.09 2.79 -2.43
CA VAL A 190 -26.88 1.44 -2.96
C VAL A 190 -28.20 0.67 -3.14
N PRO A 191 -28.34 -0.20 -4.16
CA PRO A 191 -29.51 -1.06 -4.31
C PRO A 191 -29.64 -2.05 -3.14
N THR A 192 -30.87 -2.39 -2.76
CA THR A 192 -31.16 -3.26 -1.60
C THR A 192 -31.16 -4.75 -1.92
N ASP A 193 -31.03 -5.12 -3.19
CA ASP A 193 -31.16 -6.49 -3.71
C ASP A 193 -29.84 -7.05 -4.29
N VAL A 194 -28.70 -6.43 -3.95
CA VAL A 194 -27.35 -6.83 -4.36
C VAL A 194 -26.42 -6.98 -3.15
N ASP A 195 -25.35 -7.78 -3.25
CA ASP A 195 -24.31 -7.74 -2.22
C ASP A 195 -23.54 -6.42 -2.31
N VAL A 196 -23.17 -5.83 -1.17
CA VAL A 196 -22.35 -4.61 -1.11
C VAL A 196 -21.16 -4.88 -0.19
N ILE A 197 -19.97 -4.89 -0.79
CA ILE A 197 -18.72 -5.25 -0.10
C ILE A 197 -17.69 -4.13 -0.24
N LEU A 198 -16.73 -4.12 0.69
CA LEU A 198 -15.57 -3.26 0.65
C LEU A 198 -14.30 -4.08 0.81
N VAL A 199 -13.29 -3.71 0.04
CA VAL A 199 -11.89 -4.06 0.26
C VAL A 199 -11.08 -2.79 0.08
N ALA A 200 -10.50 -2.28 1.15
CA ALA A 200 -9.72 -1.04 1.15
C ALA A 200 -8.23 -1.34 1.39
N PRO A 201 -7.40 -1.40 0.33
CA PRO A 201 -5.96 -1.45 0.46
C PRO A 201 -5.42 -0.22 1.19
N LYS A 202 -4.62 -0.45 2.24
CA LYS A 202 -4.08 0.60 3.11
C LYS A 202 -2.83 1.25 2.52
N GLY A 203 -3.01 1.79 1.32
CA GLY A 203 -2.07 2.68 0.64
C GLY A 203 -2.45 2.90 -0.83
N SER A 204 -1.67 3.74 -1.51
CA SER A 204 -1.94 4.15 -2.89
C SER A 204 -2.03 2.97 -3.86
N GLY A 205 -2.75 3.14 -4.98
CA GLY A 205 -2.77 2.11 -6.02
C GLY A 205 -1.40 1.88 -6.69
N ARG A 206 -0.50 2.88 -6.66
CA ARG A 206 0.90 2.69 -7.07
C ARG A 206 1.63 1.70 -6.16
N THR A 207 1.44 1.80 -4.85
CA THR A 207 2.01 0.86 -3.87
C THR A 207 1.34 -0.51 -3.92
N VAL A 208 0.02 -0.57 -4.15
CA VAL A 208 -0.70 -1.84 -4.43
C VAL A 208 -0.05 -2.58 -5.60
N ARG A 209 0.27 -1.86 -6.68
CA ARG A 209 0.90 -2.47 -7.87
C ARG A 209 2.35 -2.88 -7.65
N SER A 210 3.18 -1.97 -7.15
CA SER A 210 4.63 -2.21 -7.00
C SER A 210 4.91 -3.34 -6.02
N LEU A 211 4.27 -3.33 -4.84
CA LEU A 211 4.46 -4.37 -3.84
C LEU A 211 3.96 -5.74 -4.31
N PHE A 212 2.84 -5.79 -5.06
CA PHE A 212 2.37 -7.04 -5.66
C PHE A 212 3.40 -7.64 -6.63
N ARG A 213 4.03 -6.81 -7.48
CA ARG A 213 5.09 -7.26 -8.41
C ARG A 213 6.33 -7.76 -7.67
N GLU A 214 6.59 -7.26 -6.48
CA GLU A 214 7.67 -7.72 -5.58
C GLU A 214 7.32 -9.02 -4.83
N GLY A 215 6.12 -9.60 -5.04
CA GLY A 215 5.64 -10.75 -4.25
C GLY A 215 5.26 -10.41 -2.80
N ARG A 216 5.24 -9.11 -2.49
CA ARG A 216 4.71 -8.55 -1.25
C ARG A 216 3.23 -8.22 -1.47
N GLY A 217 2.67 -7.41 -0.59
CA GLY A 217 1.32 -6.89 -0.72
C GLY A 217 1.13 -5.81 0.32
N ILE A 218 0.25 -4.86 0.03
CA ILE A 218 -0.22 -3.93 1.05
C ILE A 218 -1.39 -4.59 1.80
N ASN A 219 -1.55 -4.34 3.09
CA ASN A 219 -2.66 -4.96 3.82
C ASN A 219 -3.96 -4.23 3.47
N SER A 220 -5.09 -4.93 3.57
CA SER A 220 -6.40 -4.33 3.31
C SER A 220 -7.36 -4.59 4.46
N SER A 221 -8.26 -3.65 4.72
CA SER A 221 -9.46 -3.94 5.51
C SER A 221 -10.57 -4.43 4.60
N ILE A 222 -11.43 -5.32 5.11
CA ILE A 222 -12.64 -5.77 4.41
C ILE A 222 -13.89 -5.46 5.23
N ALA A 223 -14.99 -5.19 4.55
CA ALA A 223 -16.28 -5.01 5.19
C ALA A 223 -17.42 -5.50 4.29
N VAL A 224 -18.55 -5.82 4.92
CA VAL A 224 -19.81 -6.13 4.24
C VAL A 224 -20.83 -5.11 4.71
N TYR A 225 -21.35 -4.30 3.79
CA TYR A 225 -22.44 -3.35 4.07
C TYR A 225 -23.80 -4.04 3.96
N GLN A 226 -23.95 -4.93 2.97
CA GLN A 226 -25.17 -5.67 2.70
C GLN A 226 -24.83 -7.07 2.17
N ASP A 227 -25.44 -8.10 2.75
CA ASP A 227 -25.29 -9.50 2.33
C ASP A 227 -26.67 -10.07 1.96
N VAL A 228 -26.96 -10.07 0.66
CA VAL A 228 -28.23 -10.60 0.10
C VAL A 228 -28.10 -12.07 -0.21
N THR A 229 -26.90 -12.53 -0.57
CA THR A 229 -26.65 -13.91 -1.00
C THR A 229 -26.23 -14.84 0.14
N GLY A 230 -25.76 -14.29 1.27
CA GLY A 230 -25.08 -15.02 2.34
C GLY A 230 -23.61 -15.34 2.04
N GLN A 231 -23.06 -14.80 0.93
CA GLN A 231 -21.69 -15.05 0.48
C GLN A 231 -20.83 -13.78 0.44
N ALA A 232 -21.38 -12.61 0.81
CA ALA A 232 -20.67 -11.34 0.66
C ALA A 232 -19.34 -11.31 1.42
N LYS A 233 -19.28 -11.92 2.61
CA LYS A 233 -18.04 -11.99 3.41
C LYS A 233 -16.96 -12.83 2.74
N GLU A 234 -17.29 -14.02 2.26
CA GLU A 234 -16.33 -14.87 1.54
C GLU A 234 -15.83 -14.18 0.28
N ARG A 235 -16.73 -13.54 -0.48
CA ARG A 235 -16.40 -12.77 -1.67
C ARG A 235 -15.48 -11.58 -1.35
N ALA A 236 -15.70 -10.87 -0.24
CA ALA A 236 -14.82 -9.79 0.19
C ALA A 236 -13.41 -10.28 0.54
N ILE A 237 -13.29 -11.44 1.21
CA ILE A 237 -12.00 -12.07 1.51
C ILE A 237 -11.29 -12.46 0.21
N ALA A 238 -11.98 -13.17 -0.69
CA ALA A 238 -11.44 -13.61 -1.96
C ALA A 238 -10.99 -12.42 -2.82
N MET A 239 -11.80 -11.37 -2.91
CA MET A 239 -11.46 -10.12 -3.60
C MET A 239 -10.24 -9.44 -2.96
N GLY A 240 -10.15 -9.42 -1.64
CA GLY A 240 -9.00 -8.90 -0.91
C GLY A 240 -7.68 -9.55 -1.30
N VAL A 241 -7.66 -10.88 -1.42
CA VAL A 241 -6.46 -11.59 -1.88
C VAL A 241 -6.23 -11.35 -3.38
N ALA A 242 -7.29 -11.33 -4.19
CA ALA A 242 -7.23 -11.11 -5.63
C ALA A 242 -6.64 -9.74 -6.01
N VAL A 243 -6.92 -8.67 -5.24
CA VAL A 243 -6.32 -7.34 -5.47
C VAL A 243 -4.85 -7.25 -5.05
N GLY A 244 -4.32 -8.28 -4.37
CA GLY A 244 -2.91 -8.39 -4.00
C GLY A 244 -2.60 -8.04 -2.55
N SER A 245 -3.55 -8.24 -1.63
CA SER A 245 -3.33 -7.90 -0.23
C SER A 245 -2.33 -8.82 0.48
N GLY A 246 -1.55 -8.25 1.41
CA GLY A 246 -0.63 -9.02 2.26
C GLY A 246 -1.38 -9.93 3.25
N TYR A 247 -2.22 -9.30 4.07
CA TYR A 247 -3.29 -9.93 4.85
C TYR A 247 -4.53 -9.04 4.88
N LEU A 248 -5.65 -9.59 5.35
CA LEU A 248 -6.91 -8.88 5.50
C LEU A 248 -7.37 -8.88 6.96
N TYR A 249 -7.99 -7.78 7.37
CA TYR A 249 -8.66 -7.65 8.68
C TYR A 249 -10.06 -7.06 8.51
N GLU A 250 -10.96 -7.34 9.45
CA GLU A 250 -12.36 -6.90 9.36
C GLU A 250 -12.57 -5.48 9.88
N THR A 251 -13.50 -4.78 9.24
CA THR A 251 -14.02 -3.48 9.67
C THR A 251 -15.49 -3.33 9.28
N THR A 252 -16.08 -2.17 9.53
CA THR A 252 -17.34 -1.73 8.90
C THR A 252 -17.06 -0.61 7.91
N PHE A 253 -18.01 -0.29 7.03
CA PHE A 253 -17.86 0.85 6.11
C PHE A 253 -17.61 2.16 6.88
N GLU A 254 -18.33 2.39 7.99
CA GLU A 254 -18.19 3.56 8.85
C GLU A 254 -16.81 3.62 9.50
N LYS A 255 -16.37 2.53 10.16
CA LYS A 255 -15.05 2.48 10.79
C LYS A 255 -13.94 2.69 9.76
N GLU A 256 -14.10 2.11 8.58
CA GLU A 256 -13.15 2.25 7.48
C GLU A 256 -13.01 3.72 7.07
N VAL A 257 -14.10 4.35 6.63
CA VAL A 257 -14.04 5.73 6.12
C VAL A 257 -13.59 6.72 7.18
N TYR A 258 -14.04 6.56 8.44
CA TYR A 258 -13.61 7.45 9.51
C TYR A 258 -12.12 7.32 9.79
N SER A 259 -11.61 6.08 9.87
CA SER A 259 -10.18 5.85 10.11
C SER A 259 -9.30 6.30 8.95
N ASP A 260 -9.79 6.16 7.71
CA ASP A 260 -9.03 6.43 6.49
C ASP A 260 -8.90 7.94 6.25
N LEU A 261 -10.02 8.68 6.24
CA LEU A 261 -10.03 10.15 6.10
C LEU A 261 -9.29 10.84 7.26
N TYR A 262 -9.43 10.32 8.48
CA TYR A 262 -8.67 10.77 9.66
C TYR A 262 -7.17 10.51 9.48
N GLY A 263 -6.79 9.32 9.01
CA GLY A 263 -5.40 8.91 8.84
C GLY A 263 -4.66 9.74 7.79
N GLU A 264 -5.25 9.95 6.62
CA GLU A 264 -4.64 10.74 5.53
C GLU A 264 -4.41 12.21 5.92
N ARG A 265 -5.36 12.82 6.62
CA ARG A 265 -5.22 14.18 7.17
C ARG A 265 -4.24 14.21 8.35
N GLY A 266 -4.21 13.13 9.12
CA GLY A 266 -3.30 12.92 10.24
C GLY A 266 -1.91 12.47 9.81
N CYS A 267 -1.39 11.43 10.45
CA CYS A 267 0.02 11.04 10.33
C CYS A 267 0.44 10.44 8.98
N LEU A 268 -0.50 10.13 8.07
CA LEU A 268 -0.16 9.52 6.78
C LEU A 268 0.24 10.56 5.72
N MET A 269 -0.38 11.76 5.72
CA MET A 269 -0.04 12.81 4.75
C MET A 269 0.00 14.21 5.39
N GLY A 270 -1.14 14.73 5.88
CA GLY A 270 -1.25 16.12 6.31
C GLY A 270 -0.37 16.47 7.52
N GLY A 271 -0.49 15.70 8.61
CA GLY A 271 0.25 15.92 9.84
C GLY A 271 1.77 15.76 9.69
N ILE A 272 2.21 14.76 8.91
CA ILE A 272 3.65 14.56 8.66
C ILE A 272 4.24 15.68 7.79
N HIS A 273 3.49 16.17 6.79
CA HIS A 273 3.91 17.32 5.99
C HIS A 273 4.06 18.57 6.86
N GLY A 274 3.07 18.88 7.69
CA GLY A 274 3.12 20.02 8.61
C GLY A 274 4.28 19.94 9.60
N MET A 275 4.56 18.75 10.15
CA MET A 275 5.70 18.54 11.06
C MET A 275 7.05 18.80 10.37
N PHE A 276 7.24 18.27 9.15
CA PHE A 276 8.46 18.51 8.39
C PHE A 276 8.65 19.98 8.04
N LEU A 277 7.58 20.68 7.64
CA LEU A 277 7.65 22.12 7.35
C LEU A 277 8.05 22.92 8.59
N ALA A 278 7.36 22.71 9.71
CA ALA A 278 7.63 23.45 10.94
C ALA A 278 9.07 23.30 11.42
N GLN A 279 9.61 22.07 11.41
CA GLN A 279 11.00 21.84 11.82
C GLN A 279 12.00 22.44 10.82
N TYR A 280 11.74 22.28 9.51
CA TYR A 280 12.59 22.85 8.47
C TYR A 280 12.66 24.38 8.58
N GLU A 281 11.52 25.05 8.73
CA GLU A 281 11.43 26.51 8.89
C GLU A 281 12.22 27.00 10.11
N VAL A 282 12.04 26.36 11.27
CA VAL A 282 12.76 26.70 12.51
C VAL A 282 14.28 26.59 12.34
N LEU A 283 14.78 25.59 11.61
CA LEU A 283 16.20 25.44 11.30
C LEU A 283 16.68 26.56 10.36
N ARG A 284 15.91 26.85 9.31
CA ARG A 284 16.27 27.90 8.33
C ARG A 284 16.32 29.28 8.95
N GLU A 285 15.37 29.61 9.83
CA GLU A 285 15.35 30.85 10.61
C GLU A 285 16.60 31.02 11.50
N ARG A 286 17.25 29.92 11.89
CA ARG A 286 18.46 29.90 12.74
C ARG A 286 19.75 29.78 11.95
N GLY A 287 19.69 29.94 10.63
CA GLY A 287 20.86 30.03 9.76
C GLY A 287 21.40 28.69 9.26
N HIS A 288 20.75 27.56 9.55
CA HIS A 288 21.12 26.26 8.97
C HIS A 288 20.89 26.28 7.45
N SER A 289 21.76 25.63 6.68
CA SER A 289 21.60 25.61 5.21
C SER A 289 20.36 24.82 4.75
N PRO A 290 19.82 25.05 3.53
CA PRO A 290 18.71 24.25 2.99
C PRO A 290 19.00 22.75 2.95
N SER A 291 20.23 22.36 2.58
CA SER A 291 20.65 20.96 2.56
C SER A 291 20.67 20.35 3.95
N GLU A 292 21.22 21.05 4.93
CA GLU A 292 21.27 20.58 6.31
C GLU A 292 19.88 20.46 6.91
N ALA A 293 19.04 21.49 6.77
CA ALA A 293 17.67 21.46 7.27
C ALA A 293 16.83 20.35 6.64
N PHE A 294 17.01 20.06 5.35
CA PHE A 294 16.34 18.93 4.69
C PHE A 294 16.86 17.57 5.20
N ASN A 295 18.17 17.46 5.45
CA ASN A 295 18.77 16.22 5.96
C ASN A 295 18.29 15.91 7.39
N GLU A 296 18.29 16.91 8.27
CA GLU A 296 17.84 16.85 9.66
C GLU A 296 16.31 16.79 9.82
N THR A 297 15.57 16.65 8.72
CA THR A 297 14.10 16.49 8.71
C THR A 297 13.69 15.29 7.87
N VAL A 298 13.54 15.49 6.56
CA VAL A 298 12.91 14.52 5.65
C VAL A 298 13.86 13.37 5.30
N GLU A 299 15.14 13.66 5.05
CA GLU A 299 16.08 12.64 4.58
C GLU A 299 16.34 11.59 5.66
N GLU A 300 16.78 12.02 6.85
CA GLU A 300 17.11 11.09 7.93
C GLU A 300 15.87 10.34 8.42
N ALA A 301 14.72 11.03 8.52
CA ALA A 301 13.47 10.37 8.87
C ALA A 301 13.11 9.26 7.87
N THR A 302 13.10 9.55 6.56
CA THR A 302 12.56 8.61 5.57
C THR A 302 13.56 7.55 5.10
N GLN A 303 14.86 7.82 5.15
CA GLN A 303 15.90 6.90 4.67
C GLN A 303 16.54 6.09 5.80
N SER A 304 16.53 6.60 7.04
CA SER A 304 17.14 5.93 8.18
C SER A 304 16.08 5.48 9.19
N LEU A 305 15.41 6.42 9.87
CA LEU A 305 14.66 6.09 11.08
C LEU A 305 13.32 5.40 10.82
N TYR A 306 12.52 5.87 9.86
CA TYR A 306 11.21 5.28 9.55
C TYR A 306 11.30 3.86 8.98
N PRO A 307 12.29 3.51 8.14
CA PRO A 307 12.55 2.11 7.80
C PRO A 307 12.76 1.21 9.02
N LEU A 308 13.42 1.69 10.08
CA LEU A 308 13.59 0.93 11.33
C LEU A 308 12.27 0.75 12.08
N ILE A 309 11.42 1.79 12.11
CA ILE A 309 10.07 1.70 12.69
C ILE A 309 9.24 0.67 11.93
N GLY A 310 9.23 0.75 10.59
CA GLY A 310 8.47 -0.17 9.75
C GLY A 310 8.94 -1.63 9.87
N ALA A 311 10.23 -1.85 10.12
CA ALA A 311 10.79 -3.19 10.29
C ALA A 311 10.59 -3.76 11.71
N ASN A 312 10.78 -2.94 12.75
CA ASN A 312 10.96 -3.43 14.12
C ASN A 312 10.16 -2.68 15.19
N GLY A 313 9.51 -1.56 14.86
CA GLY A 313 8.78 -0.72 15.82
C GLY A 313 9.58 0.46 16.39
N MET A 314 8.86 1.35 17.09
CA MET A 314 9.40 2.59 17.66
C MET A 314 10.39 2.34 18.80
N ASP A 315 10.11 1.34 19.64
CA ASP A 315 10.97 0.94 20.75
C ASP A 315 12.33 0.45 20.27
N TRP A 316 12.35 -0.33 19.18
CA TRP A 316 13.59 -0.76 18.55
C TRP A 316 14.37 0.41 17.95
N MET A 317 13.68 1.32 17.24
CA MET A 317 14.32 2.52 16.68
C MET A 317 15.00 3.35 17.79
N TYR A 318 14.34 3.55 18.93
CA TYR A 318 14.95 4.22 20.09
C TYR A 318 16.16 3.48 20.66
N ALA A 319 16.11 2.14 20.73
CA ALA A 319 17.24 1.33 21.19
C ALA A 319 18.43 1.34 20.23
N ALA A 320 18.18 1.54 18.93
CA ALA A 320 19.21 1.63 17.90
C ALA A 320 19.89 3.01 17.82
N CYS A 321 19.37 4.02 18.52
CA CYS A 321 19.92 5.38 18.55
C CYS A 321 20.87 5.62 19.74
N SER A 322 21.66 6.69 19.67
CA SER A 322 22.55 7.09 20.78
C SER A 322 21.77 7.40 22.07
N THR A 323 22.43 7.28 23.22
CA THR A 323 21.82 7.61 24.52
C THR A 323 21.25 9.03 24.55
N THR A 324 21.95 10.00 23.95
CA THR A 324 21.52 11.40 23.87
C THR A 324 20.26 11.55 23.01
N ALA A 325 20.24 10.95 21.81
CA ALA A 325 19.08 11.00 20.92
C ALA A 325 17.85 10.35 21.58
N ARG A 326 18.03 9.17 22.18
CA ARG A 326 16.95 8.47 22.89
C ARG A 326 16.38 9.28 24.05
N ARG A 327 17.24 9.85 24.91
CA ARG A 327 16.79 10.67 26.05
C ARG A 327 16.00 11.89 25.56
N GLY A 328 16.52 12.60 24.56
CA GLY A 328 15.86 13.76 23.95
C GLY A 328 14.51 13.40 23.32
N ALA A 329 14.44 12.32 22.53
CA ALA A 329 13.19 11.87 21.93
C ALA A 329 12.11 11.58 23.00
N ILE A 330 12.47 10.91 24.10
CA ILE A 330 11.55 10.64 25.21
C ILE A 330 11.10 11.95 25.88
N ASP A 331 12.04 12.87 26.16
CA ASP A 331 11.73 14.15 26.82
C ASP A 331 10.74 15.02 26.03
N TRP A 332 10.83 14.99 24.70
CA TRP A 332 9.98 15.80 23.83
C TRP A 332 8.68 15.10 23.41
N SER A 333 8.63 13.76 23.43
CA SER A 333 7.48 12.99 22.93
C SER A 333 6.15 13.33 23.61
N SER A 334 6.16 13.58 24.93
CA SER A 334 4.95 13.95 25.68
C SER A 334 4.41 15.29 25.22
N ARG A 335 5.28 16.29 25.01
CA ARG A 335 4.90 17.63 24.54
C ARG A 335 4.27 17.57 23.16
N PHE A 336 4.85 16.83 22.22
CA PHE A 336 4.25 16.63 20.90
C PHE A 336 2.87 15.97 21.02
N ARG A 337 2.76 14.89 21.81
CA ARG A 337 1.48 14.20 22.02
C ARG A 337 0.41 15.11 22.63
N GLU A 338 0.76 15.93 23.61
CA GLU A 338 -0.17 16.84 24.29
C GLU A 338 -0.70 17.94 23.37
N ASN A 339 0.10 18.40 22.40
CA ASN A 339 -0.33 19.39 21.41
C ASN A 339 -1.08 18.75 20.24
N LEU A 340 -0.72 17.53 19.83
CA LEU A 340 -1.33 16.85 18.68
C LEU A 340 -2.66 16.18 19.02
N LYS A 341 -2.80 15.61 20.23
CA LYS A 341 -4.01 14.86 20.60
C LYS A 341 -5.30 15.70 20.52
N PRO A 342 -5.35 16.97 20.99
CA PRO A 342 -6.53 17.82 20.82
C PRO A 342 -6.89 18.04 19.34
N LEU A 343 -5.90 18.33 18.49
CA LEU A 343 -6.10 18.53 17.05
C LEU A 343 -6.60 17.25 16.37
N PHE A 344 -6.08 16.09 16.77
CA PHE A 344 -6.56 14.81 16.27
C PHE A 344 -7.98 14.46 16.74
N ASN A 345 -8.39 14.87 17.94
CA ASN A 345 -9.78 14.74 18.35
C ASN A 345 -10.71 15.60 17.47
N GLU A 346 -10.36 16.87 17.26
CA GLU A 346 -11.10 17.78 16.38
C GLU A 346 -11.20 17.22 14.96
N LEU A 347 -10.08 16.74 14.40
CA LEU A 347 -10.05 16.11 13.09
C LEU A 347 -10.97 14.90 13.03
N TYR A 348 -10.89 13.97 13.99
CA TYR A 348 -11.74 12.79 13.99
C TYR A 348 -13.23 13.14 14.08
N ASP A 349 -13.59 14.09 14.95
CA ASP A 349 -14.98 14.53 15.09
C ASP A 349 -15.51 15.19 13.79
N SER A 350 -14.70 16.02 13.12
CA SER A 350 -15.04 16.66 11.84
C SER A 350 -15.16 15.70 10.65
N VAL A 351 -14.48 14.55 10.72
CA VAL A 351 -14.65 13.45 9.77
C VAL A 351 -15.95 12.72 10.07
N ARG A 352 -16.18 12.35 11.33
CA ARG A 352 -17.34 11.56 11.75
C ARG A 352 -18.66 12.31 11.50
N ASP A 353 -18.70 13.62 11.76
CA ASP A 353 -19.91 14.43 11.56
C ASP A 353 -20.17 14.83 10.10
N GLY A 354 -19.24 14.52 9.19
CA GLY A 354 -19.36 14.77 7.75
C GLY A 354 -18.88 16.14 7.30
N THR A 355 -18.34 16.99 8.19
CA THR A 355 -17.80 18.31 7.82
C THR A 355 -16.69 18.20 6.77
N GLU A 356 -15.71 17.31 6.99
CA GLU A 356 -14.62 17.09 6.03
C GLU A 356 -15.09 16.46 4.72
N THR A 357 -16.15 15.64 4.77
CA THR A 357 -16.80 15.06 3.60
C THR A 357 -17.46 16.16 2.75
N GLN A 358 -18.26 17.02 3.38
CA GLN A 358 -18.91 18.14 2.70
C GLN A 358 -17.88 19.06 2.04
N ARG A 359 -16.82 19.43 2.79
CA ARG A 359 -15.72 20.25 2.26
C ARG A 359 -15.08 19.64 1.01
N SER A 360 -14.85 18.33 1.03
CA SER A 360 -14.25 17.61 -0.10
C SER A 360 -15.18 17.60 -1.32
N LEU A 361 -16.49 17.41 -1.12
CA LEU A 361 -17.49 17.47 -2.18
C LEU A 361 -17.63 18.89 -2.76
N ASP A 362 -17.67 19.91 -1.90
CA ASP A 362 -17.78 21.31 -2.30
C ASP A 362 -16.56 21.77 -3.09
N TYR A 363 -15.36 21.30 -2.73
CA TYR A 363 -14.15 21.59 -3.49
C TYR A 363 -14.17 20.89 -4.85
N ASN A 364 -14.41 19.57 -4.86
CA ASN A 364 -14.31 18.75 -6.08
C ASN A 364 -15.45 18.99 -7.09
N SER A 365 -16.55 19.58 -6.67
CA SER A 365 -17.69 19.92 -7.55
C SER A 365 -17.53 21.28 -8.27
N GLN A 366 -16.52 22.07 -7.92
CA GLN A 366 -16.25 23.34 -8.59
C GLN A 366 -15.79 23.13 -10.03
N LYS A 367 -16.27 23.95 -10.97
CA LYS A 367 -15.93 23.80 -12.40
C LYS A 367 -14.43 23.90 -12.67
N ASP A 368 -13.72 24.71 -11.87
CA ASP A 368 -12.29 24.98 -11.96
C ASP A 368 -11.46 24.22 -10.91
N TYR A 369 -12.02 23.19 -10.26
CA TYR A 369 -11.33 22.50 -9.16
C TYR A 369 -9.95 21.96 -9.57
N ARG A 370 -9.80 21.46 -10.81
CA ARG A 370 -8.52 20.92 -11.30
C ARG A 370 -7.44 21.99 -11.42
N GLU A 371 -7.83 23.18 -11.84
CA GLU A 371 -6.93 24.32 -12.00
C GLU A 371 -6.50 24.85 -10.63
N LYS A 372 -7.46 24.96 -9.69
CA LYS A 372 -7.19 25.31 -8.28
C LYS A 372 -6.28 24.28 -7.61
N TYR A 373 -6.57 23.00 -7.76
CA TYR A 373 -5.79 21.91 -7.20
C TYR A 373 -4.36 21.90 -7.77
N GLU A 374 -4.21 22.04 -9.08
CA GLU A 374 -2.87 22.09 -9.68
C GLU A 374 -2.08 23.32 -9.22
N LYS A 375 -2.75 24.45 -8.98
CA LYS A 375 -2.12 25.62 -8.36
C LYS A 375 -1.63 25.32 -6.94
N GLU A 376 -2.47 24.74 -6.09
CA GLU A 376 -2.06 24.33 -4.72
C GLU A 376 -0.90 23.33 -4.76
N MET A 377 -0.93 22.37 -5.69
CA MET A 377 0.16 21.43 -5.89
C MET A 377 1.44 22.12 -6.38
N GLN A 378 1.33 23.15 -7.22
CA GLN A 378 2.46 23.94 -7.65
C GLN A 378 3.06 24.74 -6.49
N ASP A 379 2.22 25.36 -5.65
CA ASP A 379 2.66 26.07 -4.44
C ASP A 379 3.45 25.13 -3.50
N ILE A 380 2.95 23.90 -3.31
CA ILE A 380 3.70 22.86 -2.57
C ILE A 380 5.03 22.55 -3.25
N ARG A 381 5.06 22.28 -4.57
CA ARG A 381 6.30 21.94 -5.28
C ARG A 381 7.37 23.04 -5.21
N ASP A 382 6.96 24.29 -5.02
CA ASP A 382 7.83 25.46 -5.00
C ASP A 382 8.38 25.80 -3.61
N LEU A 383 7.87 25.19 -2.53
CA LEU A 383 8.43 25.32 -1.19
C LEU A 383 9.94 24.99 -1.19
N GLU A 384 10.72 25.77 -0.44
CA GLU A 384 12.18 25.62 -0.38
C GLU A 384 12.59 24.20 0.02
N ILE A 385 11.90 23.59 1.00
CA ILE A 385 12.13 22.22 1.46
C ILE A 385 12.08 21.19 0.32
N TRP A 386 11.13 21.32 -0.61
CA TRP A 386 10.94 20.34 -1.68
C TRP A 386 11.89 20.58 -2.86
N ARG A 387 12.30 21.83 -3.09
CA ARG A 387 13.38 22.16 -4.03
C ARG A 387 14.73 21.68 -3.50
N ALA A 388 15.05 21.91 -2.22
CA ALA A 388 16.23 21.36 -1.56
C ALA A 388 16.23 19.83 -1.62
N GLY A 389 15.08 19.21 -1.35
CA GLY A 389 14.91 17.77 -1.44
C GLY A 389 15.14 17.19 -2.83
N LYS A 390 14.81 17.90 -3.92
CA LYS A 390 15.16 17.45 -5.29
C LYS A 390 16.69 17.34 -5.46
N ALA A 391 17.44 18.32 -4.97
CA ALA A 391 18.90 18.30 -5.01
C ALA A 391 19.45 17.15 -4.16
N VAL A 392 19.01 17.01 -2.90
CA VAL A 392 19.45 15.92 -2.01
C VAL A 392 19.17 14.54 -2.61
N ARG A 393 17.95 14.31 -3.11
CA ARG A 393 17.59 13.01 -3.73
C ARG A 393 18.41 12.69 -4.98
N SER A 394 18.86 13.68 -5.74
CA SER A 394 19.72 13.47 -6.91
C SER A 394 21.12 12.94 -6.55
N LEU A 395 21.55 13.15 -5.31
CA LEU A 395 22.85 12.69 -4.81
C LEU A 395 22.81 11.23 -4.30
N ARG A 396 21.62 10.62 -4.19
CA ARG A 396 21.47 9.27 -3.64
C ARG A 396 22.11 8.23 -4.57
N PRO A 397 22.95 7.31 -4.06
CA PRO A 397 23.65 6.33 -4.89
C PRO A 397 22.73 5.47 -5.77
N GLU A 398 21.55 5.09 -5.27
CA GLU A 398 20.60 4.25 -6.01
C GLU A 398 19.97 4.94 -7.23
N ASN A 399 20.03 6.27 -7.30
CA ASN A 399 19.50 7.09 -8.40
C ASN A 399 20.54 7.36 -9.50
N GLN A 400 21.80 6.97 -9.32
CA GLN A 400 22.89 7.17 -10.28
C GLN A 400 22.99 6.03 -11.32
N LYS A 401 21.86 5.36 -11.62
CA LYS A 401 21.80 4.19 -12.51
C LYS A 401 21.45 4.53 -13.95
#